data_AF-A0A7V8E1L7-F1
#
_entry.id   AF-A0A7V8E1L7-F1
#
_cell.length_a   1.000
_cell.length_b   1.000
_cell.length_c   1.000
_cell.angle_alpha   90.00
_cell.angle_beta   90.00
_cell.angle_gamma   90.00
#
_symmetry.space_group_name_H-M   'P 1'
#
loop_
_entity.id
_entity.type
_entity.pdbx_description
1 polymer ?
#
loop_
_entity_poly.entity_id
_entity_poly.type
_entity_poly.pdbx_seq_one_letter_code
_entity_poly.pdbx_strand_id
1 'polypeptide(L)'
;MSGVIGTVLVLAGALLLIGSTIWLLIEAFRVGLLWGLAVIFIPIVPLIFIIVHWERAKGAVGYYVLGWILMLAGFIMSGHRRERLGGPILSPGATASMLASR
;
A
#
# COMPACT_ATOMS: atom_id res chain seq x y z
N MET A 1 13.82 15.78 -1.93
CA MET A 1 13.31 15.08 -3.11
C MET A 1 12.95 13.61 -2.83
N SER A 2 13.74 12.85 -2.06
CA SER A 2 13.45 11.45 -1.71
C SER A 2 12.08 11.20 -1.06
N GLY A 3 11.59 12.10 -0.21
CA GLY A 3 10.27 11.95 0.43
C GLY A 3 9.09 12.02 -0.54
N VAL A 4 9.18 12.86 -1.58
CA VAL A 4 8.12 12.97 -2.60
C VAL A 4 8.03 11.69 -3.43
N ILE A 5 9.18 11.11 -3.79
CA ILE A 5 9.26 9.85 -4.54
C ILE A 5 8.61 8.71 -3.75
N GLY A 6 8.91 8.60 -2.46
CA GLY A 6 8.28 7.59 -1.59
C GLY A 6 6.75 7.71 -1.55
N THR A 7 6.22 8.93 -1.38
CA THR A 7 4.77 9.17 -1.38
C THR A 7 4.12 8.80 -2.72
N VAL A 8 4.75 9.16 -3.84
CA VAL A 8 4.23 8.82 -5.18
C VAL A 8 4.20 7.32 -5.39
N LEU A 9 5.22 6.58 -4.96
CA LEU A 9 5.24 5.11 -5.06
C LEU A 9 4.12 4.46 -4.24
N VAL A 10 3.87 4.94 -3.02
CA VAL A 10 2.79 4.43 -2.17
C VAL A 10 1.43 4.70 -2.82
N LEU A 11 1.21 5.91 -3.35
CA LEU A 11 -0.05 6.25 -4.03
C LEU A 11 -0.25 5.45 -5.31
N ALA A 12 0.79 5.30 -6.13
CA ALA A 12 0.74 4.48 -7.33
C ALA A 12 0.43 3.00 -6.99
N GLY A 13 1.09 2.45 -5.97
CA GLY A 13 0.82 1.11 -5.47
C GLY A 13 -0.63 0.94 -5.02
N ALA A 14 -1.16 1.88 -4.24
CA ALA A 14 -2.55 1.86 -3.79
C ALA A 14 -3.55 1.91 -4.96
N LEU A 15 -3.31 2.74 -5.97
CA LEU A 15 -4.14 2.81 -7.17
C LEU A 15 -4.12 1.49 -7.95
N LEU A 16 -2.96 0.84 -8.05
CA LEU A 16 -2.85 -0.48 -8.67
C LEU A 16 -3.64 -1.55 -7.91
N LEU A 17 -3.63 -1.54 -6.57
CA LEU A 17 -4.40 -2.48 -5.76
C LEU A 17 -5.92 -2.30 -5.97
N ILE A 18 -6.39 -1.05 -6.01
CA ILE A 18 -7.80 -0.74 -6.28
C ILE A 18 -8.17 -1.17 -7.70
N GLY A 19 -7.36 -0.78 -8.69
CA GLY A 19 -7.61 -1.10 -10.10
C GLY A 19 -7.62 -2.59 -10.39
N SER A 20 -6.70 -3.35 -9.79
CA SER A 20 -6.67 -4.81 -9.93
C SER A 20 -7.87 -5.49 -9.26
N THR A 21 -8.36 -4.96 -8.14
CA THR A 21 -9.60 -5.46 -7.50
C THR A 21 -10.82 -5.22 -8.42
N ILE A 22 -10.91 -4.04 -9.02
CA ILE A 22 -11.97 -3.71 -9.99
C ILE A 22 -11.88 -4.63 -11.22
N TRP A 23 -10.67 -4.88 -11.73
CA TRP A 23 -10.47 -5.79 -12.86
C TRP A 23 -11.00 -7.19 -12.53
N LEU A 24 -10.63 -7.73 -11.36
CA LEU A 24 -11.10 -9.03 -10.89
C LEU A 24 -12.63 -9.09 -10.80
N LEU A 25 -13.23 -7.99 -10.33
CA LEU A 25 -14.69 -7.87 -10.24
C LEU A 25 -15.36 -7.85 -11.63
N ILE A 26 -14.83 -7.07 -12.57
CA ILE A 26 -15.32 -7.04 -13.96
C ILE A 26 -15.27 -8.45 -14.55
N GLU A 27 -14.16 -9.16 -14.35
CA GLU A 27 -13.99 -10.51 -14.86
C GLU A 27 -14.94 -11.51 -14.20
N ALA A 28 -15.26 -11.33 -12.91
CA ALA A 28 -16.27 -12.13 -12.22
C ALA A 28 -17.67 -11.93 -12.81
N PHE A 29 -18.07 -10.68 -13.09
CA PHE A 29 -19.33 -10.42 -13.79
C PHE A 29 -19.36 -10.95 -15.23
N ARG A 30 -18.21 -11.01 -15.91
CA ARG A 30 -18.10 -11.61 -17.25
C ARG A 30 -18.26 -13.14 -17.25
N VAL A 31 -17.97 -13.81 -16.14
CA VAL A 31 -18.29 -15.23 -15.97
C VAL A 31 -19.78 -15.41 -15.66
N GLY A 32 -20.34 -14.55 -14.81
CA GLY A 32 -21.78 -14.49 -14.60
C GLY A 32 -22.17 -13.60 -13.41
N LEU A 33 -23.46 -13.26 -13.34
CA LEU A 33 -24.01 -12.41 -12.28
C LEU A 33 -23.82 -13.02 -10.88
N LEU A 34 -23.98 -14.34 -10.73
CA LEU A 34 -23.76 -15.02 -9.45
C LEU A 34 -22.32 -14.88 -8.94
N TRP A 35 -21.33 -15.00 -9.82
CA TRP A 35 -19.92 -14.84 -9.45
C TRP A 35 -19.59 -13.39 -9.10
N GLY A 36 -20.04 -12.43 -9.90
CA GLY A 36 -19.85 -11.00 -9.60
C GLY A 36 -20.47 -10.61 -8.26
N LEU A 37 -21.69 -11.09 -7.97
CA LEU A 37 -22.36 -10.83 -6.69
C LEU A 37 -21.63 -11.54 -5.54
N ALA A 38 -21.26 -12.81 -5.70
CA ALA A 38 -20.55 -13.57 -4.67
C ALA A 38 -19.20 -12.92 -4.31
N VAL A 39 -18.45 -12.40 -5.29
CA VAL A 39 -17.19 -11.66 -5.07
C VAL A 39 -17.41 -10.38 -4.26
N ILE A 40 -18.54 -9.69 -4.42
CA ILE A 40 -18.88 -8.46 -3.67
C ILE A 40 -19.30 -8.77 -2.24
N PHE A 41 -20.21 -9.74 -2.06
CA PHE A 41 -20.84 -9.99 -0.77
C PHE A 41 -20.00 -10.91 0.13
N ILE A 42 -19.11 -11.72 -0.44
CA ILE A 42 -18.36 -12.74 0.30
C ILE A 42 -16.86 -12.52 0.09
N PRO A 43 -16.11 -12.07 1.11
CA PRO A 43 -14.69 -11.69 0.96
C PRO A 43 -13.76 -12.88 0.64
N ILE A 44 -14.22 -14.12 0.86
CA ILE A 44 -13.45 -15.35 0.57
C ILE A 44 -13.62 -15.77 -0.91
N VAL A 45 -14.72 -15.40 -1.56
CA VAL A 45 -15.01 -15.80 -2.95
C VAL A 45 -13.99 -15.24 -3.97
N PRO A 46 -13.45 -14.02 -3.86
CA PRO A 46 -12.38 -13.56 -4.75
C PRO A 46 -11.19 -14.53 -4.78
N LEU A 47 -10.81 -15.12 -3.65
CA LEU A 47 -9.72 -16.12 -3.58
C LEU A 47 -10.09 -17.40 -4.32
N ILE A 48 -11.32 -17.89 -4.13
CA ILE A 48 -11.84 -19.07 -4.83
C ILE A 48 -11.88 -18.78 -6.34
N PHE A 49 -12.37 -17.60 -6.74
CA PHE A 49 -12.45 -17.19 -8.14
C PHE A 49 -11.07 -17.14 -8.79
N ILE A 50 -10.04 -16.64 -8.09
CA ILE A 50 -8.66 -16.65 -8.59
C ILE A 50 -8.18 -18.07 -8.87
N ILE A 51 -8.45 -19.02 -7.96
CA ILE A 51 -8.01 -20.41 -8.13
C ILE A 51 -8.79 -21.11 -9.25
N VAL A 52 -10.12 -20.95 -9.27
CA VAL A 52 -11.02 -21.63 -10.21
C VAL A 52 -10.96 -21.03 -11.61
N HIS A 53 -10.73 -19.72 -11.73
CA HIS A 53 -10.68 -18.97 -12.99
C HIS A 53 -9.33 -18.28 -13.18
N TRP A 54 -8.26 -19.02 -12.92
CA TRP A 54 -6.88 -18.54 -13.01
C TRP A 54 -6.54 -17.85 -14.35
N GLU A 55 -6.93 -18.44 -15.48
CA GLU A 55 -6.64 -17.87 -16.81
C GLU A 55 -7.18 -16.45 -17.00
N ARG A 56 -8.28 -16.14 -16.32
CA ARG A 56 -8.95 -14.84 -16.33
C ARG A 56 -8.41 -13.92 -15.22
N ALA A 57 -8.09 -14.49 -14.05
CA ALA A 57 -7.63 -13.74 -12.89
C ALA A 57 -6.13 -13.38 -12.93
N LYS A 58 -5.29 -14.11 -13.68
CA LYS A 58 -3.82 -13.95 -13.68
C LYS A 58 -3.35 -12.52 -13.99
N GLY A 59 -4.05 -11.81 -14.87
CA GLY A 59 -3.76 -10.41 -15.17
C GLY A 59 -3.98 -9.50 -13.96
N ALA A 60 -5.16 -9.60 -13.34
CA ALA A 60 -5.50 -8.84 -12.14
C ALA A 60 -4.56 -9.17 -10.96
N VAL A 61 -4.24 -10.46 -10.76
CA VAL A 61 -3.29 -10.91 -9.73
C VAL A 61 -1.89 -10.32 -9.97
N GLY A 62 -1.42 -10.30 -11.22
CA GLY A 62 -0.13 -9.69 -11.57
C GLY A 62 -0.06 -8.21 -11.19
N TYR A 63 -1.08 -7.43 -11.53
CA TYR A 63 -1.17 -6.02 -11.14
C TYR A 63 -1.31 -5.83 -9.63
N TYR A 64 -2.03 -6.71 -8.94
CA TYR A 64 -2.17 -6.69 -7.50
C TYR A 64 -0.82 -6.90 -6.79
N VAL A 65 -0.05 -7.90 -7.23
CA VAL A 65 1.32 -8.16 -6.72
C VAL A 65 2.25 -6.99 -7.01
N LEU A 66 2.20 -6.42 -8.21
CA LEU A 66 3.01 -5.25 -8.56
C LEU A 66 2.67 -4.03 -7.69
N GLY A 67 1.38 -3.81 -7.42
CA GLY A 67 0.91 -2.78 -6.50
C GLY A 67 1.51 -2.94 -5.10
N TRP A 68 1.49 -4.15 -4.54
CA TRP A 68 2.11 -4.44 -3.25
C TRP A 68 3.62 -4.16 -3.23
N ILE A 69 4.34 -4.54 -4.29
CA ILE A 69 5.78 -4.30 -4.42
C ILE A 69 6.07 -2.79 -4.42
N LEU A 70 5.34 -2.01 -5.23
CA LEU A 70 5.47 -0.55 -5.28
C LEU A 70 5.16 0.10 -3.94
N MET A 71 4.11 -0.37 -3.26
CA MET A 71 3.69 0.15 -1.97
C MET A 71 4.75 -0.10 -0.89
N LEU A 72 5.31 -1.32 -0.85
CA LEU A 72 6.35 -1.70 0.10
C LEU A 72 7.65 -0.93 -0.16
N ALA A 73 8.05 -0.79 -1.43
CA ALA A 73 9.21 0.01 -1.81
C ALA A 73 9.05 1.49 -1.40
N GLY A 74 7.89 2.10 -1.67
CA GLY A 74 7.59 3.46 -1.26
C GLY A 74 7.57 3.65 0.26
N PHE A 75 7.06 2.66 1.01
CA PHE A 75 7.06 2.67 2.47
C PHE A 75 8.48 2.68 3.04
N ILE A 76 9.35 1.79 2.56
CA ILE A 76 10.76 1.72 3.00
C ILE A 76 11.49 3.05 2.70
N MET A 77 11.28 3.63 1.52
CA MET A 77 11.91 4.89 1.13
C MET A 77 11.39 6.11 1.91
N SER A 78 10.12 6.10 2.33
CA SER A 78 9.50 7.19 3.11
C SER A 78 9.83 7.14 4.61
N GLY A 79 10.14 5.96 5.17
CA GLY A 79 10.51 5.76 6.57
C GLY A 79 11.79 6.49 7.03
N HIS A 80 12.70 6.81 6.12
CA HIS A 80 14.02 7.39 6.42
C HIS A 80 14.01 8.85 6.94
N ARG A 81 12.84 9.48 7.13
CA ARG A 81 12.72 10.90 7.55
C ARG A 81 12.39 11.10 9.03
N ARG A 82 11.97 10.07 9.77
CA ARG A 82 11.52 10.22 11.17
C ARG A 82 12.66 10.31 12.20
N GLU A 83 13.88 9.87 11.87
CA GLU A 83 14.97 9.76 12.85
C GLU A 83 15.76 11.06 13.10
N ARG A 84 15.61 12.10 12.25
CA ARG A 84 16.44 13.33 12.35
C ARG A 84 15.87 14.45 13.23
N LEU A 85 14.67 14.28 13.78
CA LEU A 85 14.02 15.30 14.62
C LEU A 85 14.13 14.99 16.13
N GLY A 86 14.80 13.90 16.52
CA GLY A 86 15.18 13.59 17.90
C GLY A 86 16.54 14.20 18.32
N GLY A 87 17.02 15.24 17.63
CA GLY A 87 18.27 15.91 17.99
C GLY A 87 18.19 16.55 19.39
N PRO A 88 19.33 16.76 20.09
CA PRO A 88 19.41 17.16 21.51
C PRO A 88 18.67 18.43 21.94
N ILE A 89 18.07 19.17 21.01
CA ILE A 89 17.49 20.51 21.19
C ILE A 89 16.07 20.45 21.78
N LEU A 90 15.42 19.28 21.80
CA LEU A 90 14.09 19.09 22.42
C LEU A 90 14.14 18.77 23.92
N SER A 91 15.27 18.98 24.60
CA SER A 91 15.32 18.98 26.06
C SER A 91 15.32 20.42 26.58
N PRO A 92 14.16 20.95 27.03
CA PRO A 92 14.10 22.23 27.74
C PRO A 92 15.06 22.35 28.93
N GLY A 93 15.62 21.23 29.42
CA GLY A 93 16.61 21.20 30.51
C GLY A 93 18.08 21.27 30.07
N ALA A 94 18.40 21.02 28.80
CA ALA A 94 19.81 20.99 28.34
C ALA A 94 20.41 22.40 28.18
N THR A 95 19.59 23.40 27.88
CA THR A 95 19.99 24.81 27.85
C THR A 95 20.07 25.43 29.24
N ALA A 96 19.27 24.94 30.20
CA ALA A 96 19.27 25.42 31.58
C ALA A 96 20.57 25.08 32.32
N SER A 97 21.13 23.88 32.10
CA SER A 97 22.38 23.47 32.74
C SER A 97 23.63 24.18 32.19
N MET A 98 23.60 24.63 30.93
CA MET A 98 24.69 25.41 30.33
C MET A 98 24.72 26.88 30.77
N LEU A 99 23.59 27.44 31.21
CA LEU A 99 23.49 28.79 31.73
C LEU A 99 23.83 28.88 33.23
N ALA A 100 23.59 27.80 33.99
CA ALA A 100 23.91 27.75 35.42
C ALA A 100 25.41 27.54 35.72
N SER A 101 26.22 27.25 34.69
CA SER A 101 27.66 26.98 34.81
C SER A 101 28.55 28.13 34.32
N ARG A 102 28.01 29.33 34.10
CA ARG A 102 28.75 30.56 33.79
C ARG A 102 28.48 31.61 34.87
#